data_AF-A0A2X2IWS7-F1
#
_entry.id   AF-A0A2X2IWS7-F1
#
_cell.length_a   1.000
_cell.length_b   1.000
_cell.length_c   1.000
_cell.angle_alpha   90.00
_cell.angle_beta   90.00
_cell.angle_gamma   90.00
#
_symmetry.space_group_name_H-M   'P 1'
#
loop_
_entity.id
_entity.type
_entity.pdbx_description
1 polymer ?
#
loop_
_entity_poly.entity_id
_entity_poly.type
_entity_poly.pdbx_seq_one_letter_code
_entity_poly.pdbx_strand_id
1 'polypeptide(L)'
;MTGNRRKSIKDLTPGLTQFSPKEIEKVPVLFGEKDILKTIQLFPGVTSGGEGSSNFYVRGGGGDQNLILLDEAPVYNSSHLFGFFSTFNSDAIKDVNFYKGGVPAQYGG
;
A
#
# COMPACT_ATOMS: atom_id res chain seq x y z
N MET A 1 -37.70 -7.98 12.33
CA MET A 1 -36.49 -8.48 13.05
C MET A 1 -35.27 -7.80 12.44
N THR A 2 -34.80 -6.72 13.05
CA THR A 2 -33.71 -5.86 12.55
C THR A 2 -32.37 -6.37 13.07
N GLY A 3 -31.57 -6.98 12.17
CA GLY A 3 -30.24 -7.50 12.48
C GLY A 3 -29.21 -6.39 12.61
N ASN A 4 -28.78 -6.15 13.85
CA ASN A 4 -27.74 -5.22 14.25
C ASN A 4 -26.36 -5.66 13.70
N ARG A 5 -26.00 -5.24 12.48
CA ARG A 5 -24.61 -5.30 12.00
C ARG A 5 -23.83 -4.17 12.66
N ARG A 6 -23.19 -4.46 13.80
CA ARG A 6 -22.08 -3.65 14.30
C ARG A 6 -21.00 -3.67 13.20
N LYS A 7 -20.94 -2.62 12.37
CA LYS A 7 -19.80 -2.40 11.48
C LYS A 7 -18.54 -2.46 12.34
N SER A 8 -17.59 -3.28 11.94
CA SER A 8 -16.32 -3.38 12.66
C SER A 8 -15.71 -1.98 12.68
N ILE A 9 -15.13 -1.57 13.81
CA ILE A 9 -14.49 -0.25 13.94
C ILE A 9 -13.36 -0.09 12.89
N LYS A 10 -12.84 -1.22 12.38
CA LYS A 10 -11.91 -1.31 11.25
C LYS A 10 -12.50 -0.80 9.93
N ASP A 11 -13.81 -0.97 9.71
CA ASP A 11 -14.52 -0.57 8.49
C ASP A 11 -14.83 0.93 8.41
N LEU A 12 -14.53 1.69 9.48
CA LEU A 12 -14.93 3.09 9.61
C LEU A 12 -13.76 4.08 9.47
N THR A 13 -12.55 3.63 9.19
CA THR A 13 -11.40 4.53 8.99
C THR A 13 -11.42 5.07 7.55
N PRO A 14 -11.74 6.34 7.31
CA PRO A 14 -11.81 6.87 5.96
C PRO A 14 -10.41 6.88 5.32
N GLY A 15 -10.26 6.30 4.13
CA GLY A 15 -8.98 6.28 3.42
C GLY A 15 -8.04 5.14 3.80
N LEU A 16 -8.46 4.21 4.66
CA LEU A 16 -7.75 2.94 4.88
C LEU A 16 -8.19 1.90 3.84
N THR A 17 -7.22 1.28 3.19
CA THR A 17 -7.38 0.04 2.41
C THR A 17 -6.53 -1.04 3.06
N GLN A 18 -7.14 -2.17 3.40
CA GLN A 18 -6.43 -3.34 3.92
C GLN A 18 -6.46 -4.46 2.88
N PHE A 19 -5.33 -5.08 2.64
CA PHE A 19 -5.21 -6.23 1.76
C PHE A 19 -4.01 -7.09 2.13
N SER A 20 -4.02 -8.34 1.72
CA SER A 20 -2.92 -9.29 1.86
C SER A 20 -2.35 -9.65 0.48
N PRO A 21 -1.09 -10.07 0.41
CA PRO A 21 -0.49 -10.59 -0.83
C PRO A 21 -1.30 -11.71 -1.48
N LYS A 22 -1.99 -12.53 -0.68
CA LYS A 22 -2.89 -13.59 -1.16
C LYS A 22 -4.12 -13.04 -1.89
N GLU A 23 -4.67 -11.92 -1.43
CA GLU A 23 -5.84 -11.30 -2.07
C GLU A 23 -5.48 -10.66 -3.41
N ILE A 24 -4.22 -10.24 -3.57
CA ILE A 24 -3.72 -9.58 -4.77
C ILE A 24 -3.06 -10.55 -5.76
N GLU A 25 -3.08 -11.87 -5.53
CA GLU A 25 -2.67 -12.87 -6.53
C GLU A 25 -3.46 -12.78 -7.85
N LYS A 26 -4.66 -12.21 -7.78
CA LYS A 26 -5.54 -11.98 -8.93
C LYS A 26 -5.19 -10.71 -9.71
N VAL A 27 -4.31 -9.87 -9.17
CA VAL A 27 -3.77 -8.70 -9.88
C VAL A 27 -2.79 -9.21 -10.93
N PRO A 28 -2.86 -8.73 -12.18
CA PRO A 28 -1.89 -9.10 -13.21
C PRO A 28 -0.47 -8.84 -12.73
N VAL A 29 0.36 -9.88 -12.73
CA VAL A 29 1.77 -9.76 -12.36
C VAL A 29 2.49 -8.93 -13.41
N LEU A 30 3.11 -7.84 -12.98
CA LEU A 30 3.89 -6.99 -13.85
C LEU A 30 5.32 -7.54 -13.88
N PHE A 31 5.80 -7.92 -15.06
CA PHE A 31 7.12 -8.54 -15.26
C PHE A 31 7.32 -9.88 -14.53
N GLY A 32 6.22 -10.61 -14.29
CA GLY A 32 6.28 -11.96 -13.70
C GLY A 32 6.40 -12.00 -12.18
N GLU A 33 6.38 -10.85 -11.50
CA GLU A 33 6.50 -10.77 -10.04
C GLU A 33 5.25 -10.19 -9.38
N LYS A 34 4.88 -10.75 -8.23
CA LYS A 34 3.89 -10.17 -7.32
C LYS A 34 4.57 -9.06 -6.55
N ASP A 35 4.11 -7.82 -6.71
CA ASP A 35 4.73 -6.66 -6.06
C ASP A 35 3.65 -5.81 -5.38
N ILE A 36 3.81 -5.63 -4.06
CA ILE A 36 2.86 -4.88 -3.23
C ILE A 36 2.86 -3.40 -3.60
N LEU A 37 4.02 -2.80 -3.88
CA LEU A 37 4.10 -1.38 -4.24
C LEU A 37 3.46 -1.12 -5.60
N LYS A 38 3.68 -2.01 -6.58
CA LYS A 38 3.01 -1.93 -7.88
C LYS A 38 1.50 -2.15 -7.75
N THR A 39 1.07 -2.99 -6.83
CA THR A 39 -0.35 -3.17 -6.53
C THR A 39 -0.96 -1.91 -5.92
N ILE A 40 -0.22 -1.20 -5.04
CA ILE A 40 -0.68 0.07 -4.47
C ILE A 40 -0.95 1.12 -5.56
N GLN A 41 -0.17 1.11 -6.66
CA GLN A 41 -0.35 2.02 -7.79
C GLN A 41 -1.68 1.83 -8.53
N LEU A 42 -2.36 0.70 -8.35
CA LEU A 42 -3.67 0.44 -8.94
C LEU A 42 -4.82 1.09 -8.17
N PHE A 43 -4.58 1.58 -6.95
CA PHE A 43 -5.63 2.23 -6.17
C PHE A 43 -5.91 3.66 -6.66
N PRO A 44 -7.18 4.10 -6.62
CA PRO A 44 -7.54 5.45 -7.05
C PRO A 44 -6.94 6.51 -6.11
N GLY A 45 -6.36 7.54 -6.74
CA GLY A 45 -5.60 8.60 -6.05
C GLY A 45 -4.12 8.28 -5.84
N VAL A 46 -3.63 7.17 -6.40
CA VAL A 46 -2.22 6.82 -6.49
C VAL A 46 -1.74 6.98 -7.93
N THR A 47 -0.60 7.63 -8.12
CA THR A 47 0.05 7.79 -9.43
C THR A 47 1.38 7.07 -9.41
N SER A 48 1.69 6.33 -10.48
CA SER A 48 2.96 5.64 -10.65
C SER A 48 4.11 6.61 -10.99
N GLY A 49 5.32 6.27 -10.58
CA GLY A 49 6.58 6.94 -10.97
C GLY A 49 7.00 6.75 -12.42
N GLY A 50 6.25 5.97 -13.20
CA GLY A 50 6.57 5.64 -14.59
C GLY A 50 6.47 4.14 -14.84
N GLU A 51 6.65 3.74 -16.09
CA GLU A 51 6.52 2.33 -16.48
C GLU A 51 7.54 1.44 -15.76
N GLY A 52 7.05 0.39 -15.11
CA GLY A 52 7.85 -0.53 -14.32
C GLY A 52 8.38 0.02 -12.99
N SER A 53 8.18 1.30 -12.70
CA SER A 53 8.59 1.91 -11.43
C SER A 53 7.75 1.38 -10.26
N SER A 54 8.40 1.17 -9.13
CA SER A 54 7.82 0.88 -7.82
C SER A 54 7.58 2.17 -7.02
N ASN A 55 8.06 3.32 -7.51
CA ASN A 55 7.76 4.61 -6.91
C ASN A 55 6.29 4.97 -7.15
N PHE A 56 5.67 5.59 -6.15
CA PHE A 56 4.28 5.99 -6.22
C PHE A 56 4.05 7.32 -5.49
N TYR A 57 3.01 8.04 -5.90
CA TYR A 57 2.62 9.33 -5.37
C TYR A 57 1.17 9.27 -4.93
N VAL A 58 0.88 9.69 -3.70
CA VAL A 58 -0.48 9.67 -3.16
C VAL A 58 -1.05 11.08 -3.20
N ARG A 59 -2.16 11.28 -3.91
CA ARG A 59 -2.91 12.56 -3.99
C ARG A 59 -2.04 13.78 -4.35
N GLY A 60 -1.04 13.59 -5.21
CA GLY A 60 -0.14 14.66 -5.67
C GLY A 60 1.03 14.98 -4.73
N GLY A 61 1.20 14.23 -3.64
CA GLY A 61 2.39 14.34 -2.77
C GLY A 61 3.67 13.81 -3.44
N GLY A 62 4.81 14.26 -2.95
CA GLY A 62 6.14 13.79 -3.37
C GLY A 62 6.38 12.33 -2.99
N GLY A 63 7.31 11.66 -3.67
CA GLY A 63 7.63 10.25 -3.40
C GLY A 63 8.25 10.03 -2.02
N ASP A 64 8.94 11.06 -1.51
CA ASP A 64 9.53 11.18 -0.18
C ASP A 64 8.53 11.53 0.93
N GLN A 65 7.26 11.82 0.56
CA GLN A 65 6.19 12.13 1.51
C GLN A 65 5.36 10.90 1.89
N ASN A 66 5.73 9.72 1.41
CA ASN A 66 5.14 8.46 1.85
C ASN A 66 5.93 7.89 3.04
N LEU A 67 5.23 7.58 4.14
CA LEU A 67 5.79 6.78 5.22
C LEU A 67 5.52 5.30 4.96
N ILE A 68 6.58 4.51 4.80
CA ILE A 68 6.50 3.06 4.61
C ILE A 68 7.06 2.37 5.85
N LEU A 69 6.27 1.49 6.45
CA LEU A 69 6.63 0.75 7.65
C LEU A 69 6.60 -0.76 7.36
N LEU A 70 7.60 -1.48 7.85
CA LEU A 70 7.62 -2.94 7.93
C LEU A 70 7.79 -3.32 9.39
N ASP A 71 6.80 -4.00 9.98
CA ASP A 71 6.76 -4.33 11.41
C ASP A 71 7.09 -3.11 12.29
N GLU A 72 6.39 -1.99 12.01
CA GLU A 72 6.54 -0.70 12.70
C GLU A 72 7.88 0.03 12.47
N ALA A 73 8.84 -0.57 11.77
CA ALA A 73 10.11 0.05 11.45
C ALA A 73 10.04 0.83 10.12
N PRO A 74 10.58 2.07 10.06
CA PRO A 74 10.57 2.87 8.83
C PRO A 74 11.51 2.29 7.77
N VAL A 75 11.02 2.23 6.54
CA VAL A 75 11.77 1.78 5.35
C VAL A 75 11.96 2.97 4.41
N TYR A 76 13.17 3.53 4.37
CA TYR A 76 13.49 4.69 3.54
C TYR A 76 13.72 4.36 2.06
N ASN A 77 14.24 3.16 1.77
CA ASN A 77 14.52 2.72 0.41
C ASN A 77 13.67 1.49 0.09
N SER A 78 12.41 1.76 -0.27
CA SER A 78 11.39 0.74 -0.50
C SER A 78 11.50 0.08 -1.88
N SER A 79 12.49 0.48 -2.69
CA SER A 79 12.74 -0.06 -4.02
C SER A 79 14.24 -0.22 -4.30
N HIS A 80 14.57 -1.05 -5.29
CA HIS A 80 15.93 -1.28 -5.77
C HIS A 80 15.95 -1.34 -7.30
N LEU A 81 17.15 -1.45 -7.88
CA LEU A 81 17.38 -1.38 -9.32
C LEU A 81 16.72 -0.13 -9.95
N PHE A 82 17.16 1.05 -9.51
CA PHE A 82 16.65 2.34 -9.98
C PHE A 82 15.12 2.51 -9.85
N GLY A 83 14.53 1.86 -8.84
CA GLY A 83 13.11 1.92 -8.58
C GLY A 83 12.28 0.87 -9.31
N PHE A 84 12.88 -0.07 -10.05
CA PHE A 84 12.12 -1.06 -10.82
C PHE A 84 11.47 -2.15 -9.96
N PHE A 85 12.13 -2.56 -8.87
CA PHE A 85 11.67 -3.64 -8.00
C PHE A 85 11.42 -3.12 -6.59
N SER A 86 10.33 -3.55 -5.94
CA SER A 86 10.15 -3.27 -4.51
C SER A 86 11.12 -4.08 -3.65
N THR A 87 11.51 -3.54 -2.50
CA THR A 87 12.37 -4.24 -1.54
C THR A 87 11.63 -5.35 -0.77
N PHE A 88 10.30 -5.44 -0.91
CA PHE A 88 9.46 -6.36 -0.17
C PHE A 88 9.28 -7.68 -0.91
N ASN A 89 9.62 -8.80 -0.26
CA ASN A 89 9.19 -10.11 -0.72
C ASN A 89 7.68 -10.27 -0.41
N SER A 90 6.85 -10.20 -1.45
CA SER A 90 5.40 -10.30 -1.31
C SER A 90 4.91 -11.60 -0.66
N ASP A 91 5.64 -12.71 -0.78
CA ASP A 91 5.26 -13.98 -0.14
C ASP A 91 5.56 -13.99 1.37
N ALA A 92 6.43 -13.10 1.84
CA ALA A 92 6.77 -12.95 3.26
C ALA A 92 5.87 -11.93 3.99
N ILE A 93 5.06 -11.15 3.26
CA ILE A 93 4.15 -10.17 3.85
C ILE A 93 2.82 -10.84 4.19
N LYS A 94 2.33 -10.60 5.40
CA LYS A 94 1.05 -11.14 5.85
C LYS A 94 -0.12 -10.24 5.46
N ASP A 95 -0.03 -8.97 5.86
CA ASP A 95 -1.09 -7.97 5.75
C ASP A 95 -0.47 -6.62 5.39
N VAL A 96 -1.18 -5.81 4.60
CA VAL A 96 -0.81 -4.45 4.22
C VAL A 96 -1.93 -3.50 4.62
N ASN A 97 -1.57 -2.45 5.36
CA ASN A 97 -2.45 -1.34 5.69
C ASN A 97 -2.01 -0.12 4.88
N PHE A 98 -2.81 0.27 3.90
CA PHE A 98 -2.54 1.45 3.07
C PHE A 98 -3.48 2.59 3.45
N TYR A 99 -2.91 3.65 4.04
CA TYR A 99 -3.64 4.87 4.38
C TYR A 99 -3.37 5.94 3.32
N LYS A 100 -4.39 6.31 2.53
CA LYS A 100 -4.31 7.42 1.56
C LYS A 100 -4.87 8.75 2.08
N GLY A 101 -5.34 8.75 3.33
CA GLY A 101 -5.92 9.89 4.04
C GLY A 101 -6.50 9.41 5.38
N GLY A 102 -6.84 10.35 6.27
CA GLY A 102 -7.33 9.98 7.61
C GLY A 102 -6.33 9.15 8.40
N VAL A 103 -5.03 9.40 8.19
CA VAL A 103 -3.92 8.66 8.80
C VAL A 103 -3.99 8.84 10.33
N PRO A 104 -3.88 7.76 11.13
CA PRO A 104 -3.80 7.87 12.57
C PRO A 104 -2.67 8.81 13.01
N ALA A 105 -2.92 9.63 14.04
CA ALA A 105 -1.97 10.65 14.52
C ALA A 105 -0.57 10.11 14.89
N GLN A 106 -0.49 8.83 15.27
CA GLN A 106 0.79 8.16 15.58
C GLN A 106 1.71 7.96 14.37
N TYR A 107 1.20 8.09 13.14
CA TYR A 107 1.97 7.94 11.89
C TYR A 107 2.22 9.27 11.16
N GLY A 108 1.83 10.41 11.77
CA GLY A 108 2.06 11.74 11.20
C GLY A 108 0.89 12.69 11.46
N GLY A 109 1.18 13.99 11.25
CA GLY A 109 0.24 15.11 11.36
C GLY A 109 0.41 16.09 10.22
#